data_AF-A0A3D4UKD6-F1
#
_entry.id   AF-A0A3D4UKD6-F1
#
_cell.length_a   1.000
_cell.length_b   1.000
_cell.length_c   1.000
_cell.angle_alpha   90.00
_cell.angle_beta   90.00
_cell.angle_gamma   90.00
#
_symmetry.space_group_name_H-M   'P 1'
#
loop_
_entity.id
_entity.type
_entity.pdbx_description
1 polymer ?
#
loop_
_entity_poly.entity_id
_entity_poly.type
_entity_poly.pdbx_seq_one_letter_code
_entity_poly.pdbx_strand_id
1 'polypeptide(L)'
;MPKNKSHKGLSKRVRVSKTGKVRHRSAYHKHLSSRKSAKRLRQLRKDRHVTASEAKRFEKLLFRRLRGRNQPRTSLRRNPSPEEKRAMREAAKNNNE
;
A
#
# COMPACT_ATOMS: atom_id res chain seq x y z
N MET A 1 5.98 -20.91 18.37
CA MET A 1 6.43 -20.06 17.24
C MET A 1 5.49 -18.86 17.09
N PRO A 2 5.97 -17.62 17.18
CA PRO A 2 5.12 -16.43 17.07
C PRO A 2 4.68 -16.19 15.61
N LYS A 3 3.38 -16.03 15.38
CA LYS A 3 2.79 -15.75 14.06
C LYS A 3 2.68 -14.24 13.83
N ASN A 4 3.08 -13.76 12.66
CA ASN A 4 2.95 -12.35 12.29
C ASN A 4 1.47 -11.94 12.20
N LYS A 5 1.01 -11.08 13.12
CA LYS A 5 -0.36 -10.57 13.17
C LYS A 5 -0.42 -9.15 12.60
N SER A 6 -1.40 -8.89 11.74
CA SER A 6 -1.61 -7.54 11.20
C SER A 6 -1.96 -6.53 12.28
N HIS A 7 -1.38 -5.33 12.18
CA HIS A 7 -1.62 -4.25 13.14
C HIS A 7 -3.06 -3.73 13.06
N LYS A 8 -3.89 -4.12 14.04
CA LYS A 8 -5.35 -3.86 14.05
C LYS A 8 -5.71 -2.37 14.06
N GLY A 9 -4.96 -1.54 14.78
CA GLY A 9 -5.22 -0.09 14.83
C GLY A 9 -5.05 0.58 13.47
N LEU A 10 -4.16 0.06 12.63
CA LEU A 10 -3.91 0.60 11.30
C LEU A 10 -4.95 0.08 10.31
N SER A 11 -5.29 -1.22 10.39
CA SER A 11 -6.35 -1.82 9.56
C SER A 11 -7.69 -1.10 9.69
N LYS A 12 -8.02 -0.55 10.87
CA LYS A 12 -9.26 0.23 11.08
C LYS A 12 -9.23 1.62 10.42
N ARG A 13 -8.04 2.18 10.16
CA ARG A 13 -7.85 3.56 9.69
C ARG A 13 -7.63 3.68 8.20
N VAL A 14 -7.20 2.60 7.54
CA VAL A 14 -6.83 2.62 6.13
C VAL A 14 -7.68 1.65 5.32
N ARG A 15 -7.95 2.01 4.06
CA ARG A 15 -8.56 1.09 3.08
C ARG A 15 -7.58 0.82 1.95
N VAL A 16 -7.42 -0.45 1.60
CA VAL A 16 -6.54 -0.90 0.52
C VAL A 16 -7.39 -1.13 -0.73
N SER A 17 -7.08 -0.43 -1.82
CA SER A 17 -7.73 -0.66 -3.11
C SER A 17 -7.31 -1.99 -3.72
N LYS A 18 -8.09 -2.51 -4.69
CA LYS A 18 -7.72 -3.70 -5.50
C LYS A 18 -6.31 -3.60 -6.11
N THR A 19 -5.85 -2.38 -6.35
CA THR A 19 -4.56 -2.09 -6.98
C THR A 19 -3.37 -2.02 -6.02
N GLY A 20 -3.60 -2.14 -4.72
CA GLY A 20 -2.60 -2.02 -3.66
C GLY A 20 -2.39 -0.59 -3.14
N LYS A 21 -3.01 0.43 -3.75
CA LYS A 21 -2.96 1.81 -3.21
C LYS A 21 -3.71 1.90 -1.88
N VAL A 22 -3.10 2.55 -0.91
CA VAL A 22 -3.70 2.81 0.41
C VAL A 22 -4.42 4.14 0.40
N ARG A 23 -5.67 4.15 0.86
CA ARG A 23 -6.50 5.33 1.10
C ARG A 23 -6.63 5.59 2.58
N HIS A 24 -6.57 6.85 2.98
CA HIS A 24 -6.84 7.30 4.34
C HIS A 24 -7.65 8.60 4.33
N ARG A 25 -8.38 8.83 5.42
CA ARG A 25 -9.11 10.08 5.63
C ARG A 25 -8.14 11.20 6.01
N SER A 26 -8.42 12.42 5.54
CA SER A 26 -7.63 13.60 5.90
C SER A 26 -7.84 13.99 7.37
N ALA A 27 -6.76 14.34 8.06
CA ALA A 27 -6.82 14.85 9.43
C ALA A 27 -7.50 16.22 9.50
N TYR A 28 -7.94 16.63 10.69
CA TYR A 28 -8.55 17.94 10.96
C TYR A 28 -9.85 18.25 10.20
N HIS A 29 -10.56 17.27 9.63
CA HIS A 29 -11.83 17.54 8.97
C HIS A 29 -12.99 17.82 9.96
N LYS A 30 -13.03 17.13 11.11
CA LYS A 30 -14.22 17.08 11.96
C LYS A 30 -14.39 18.24 12.95
N HIS A 31 -13.32 18.69 13.61
CA HIS A 31 -13.40 19.67 14.71
C HIS A 31 -13.09 21.10 14.24
N LEU A 32 -13.79 22.12 14.74
CA LEU A 32 -13.65 23.54 14.36
C LEU A 32 -13.84 23.79 12.86
N SER A 33 -15.01 23.45 12.33
CA SER A 33 -15.38 23.72 10.93
C SER A 33 -15.65 25.20 10.67
N SER A 34 -16.23 25.92 11.64
CA SER A 34 -16.62 27.34 11.53
C SER A 34 -15.46 28.25 11.15
N ARG A 35 -14.27 28.05 11.73
CA ARG A 35 -13.07 28.85 11.46
C ARG A 35 -12.36 28.49 10.15
N LYS A 36 -12.76 27.43 9.46
CA LYS A 36 -12.07 26.97 8.24
C LYS A 36 -12.75 27.53 7.00
N SER A 37 -11.95 28.00 6.05
CA SER A 37 -12.46 28.42 4.76
C SER A 37 -13.18 27.26 4.03
N ALA A 38 -14.19 27.62 3.23
CA ALA A 38 -14.94 26.64 2.43
C ALA A 38 -14.03 25.81 1.51
N LYS A 39 -12.99 26.44 0.92
CA LYS A 39 -11.98 25.75 0.10
C LYS A 39 -11.24 24.68 0.89
N ARG A 40 -10.82 24.99 2.13
CA ARG A 40 -10.13 24.02 3.00
C ARG A 40 -11.04 22.85 3.36
N LEU A 41 -12.29 23.11 3.72
CA LEU A 41 -13.26 22.04 4.04
C LEU A 41 -13.48 21.10 2.85
N ARG A 42 -13.64 21.65 1.63
CA ARG A 42 -13.79 20.86 0.39
C ARG A 42 -12.57 19.97 0.11
N GLN A 43 -11.35 20.47 0.36
CA GLN A 43 -10.13 19.68 0.21
C GLN A 43 -10.03 18.56 1.25
N LEU A 44 -10.33 18.85 2.52
CA LEU A 44 -10.27 17.87 3.62
C LEU A 44 -11.32 16.76 3.50
N ARG A 45 -12.41 17.00 2.76
CA ARG A 45 -13.46 16.00 2.52
C ARG A 45 -12.99 14.85 1.62
N LYS A 46 -11.99 15.08 0.76
CA LYS A 46 -11.46 14.08 -0.16
C LYS A 46 -10.48 13.16 0.56
N ASP A 47 -10.68 11.85 0.42
CA ASP A 47 -9.71 10.84 0.86
C ASP A 47 -8.43 10.95 0.04
N ARG A 48 -7.30 10.84 0.72
CA ARG A 48 -5.98 10.95 0.09
C ARG A 48 -5.31 9.59 0.03
N HIS A 49 -4.47 9.42 -0.99
CA HIS A 49 -3.58 8.27 -1.07
C HIS A 49 -2.30 8.51 -0.29
N VAL A 50 -1.84 7.50 0.40
CA VAL A 50 -0.59 7.53 1.19
C VAL A 50 0.63 7.74 0.28
N THR A 51 1.67 8.37 0.80
CA THR A 51 2.94 8.55 0.08
C THR A 51 3.67 7.21 -0.11
N ALA A 52 4.68 7.16 -1.00
CA ALA A 52 5.43 5.92 -1.24
C ALA A 52 6.22 5.45 -0.01
N SER A 53 6.81 6.38 0.75
CA SER A 53 7.58 6.09 1.96
C SER A 53 6.71 5.53 3.08
N GLU A 54 5.54 6.10 3.30
CA GLU A 54 4.56 5.59 4.26
C GLU A 54 3.97 4.25 3.85
N ALA A 55 3.72 4.02 2.56
CA ALA A 55 3.22 2.73 2.07
C ALA A 55 4.17 1.58 2.42
N LYS A 56 5.49 1.80 2.32
CA LYS A 56 6.52 0.82 2.70
C LYS A 56 6.51 0.52 4.21
N ARG A 57 6.22 1.52 5.06
CA ARG A 57 6.03 1.31 6.50
C ARG A 57 4.78 0.48 6.79
N PHE A 58 3.68 0.75 6.09
CA PHE A 58 2.41 0.04 6.28
C PHE A 58 2.48 -1.41 5.80
N GLU A 59 3.26 -1.69 4.76
CA GLU A 59 3.49 -3.04 4.25
C GLU A 59 4.10 -3.95 5.33
N LYS A 60 5.08 -3.44 6.11
CA LYS A 60 5.67 -4.17 7.24
C LYS A 60 4.67 -4.46 8.35
N LEU A 61 3.74 -3.55 8.62
CA LEU A 61 2.76 -3.67 9.71
C LEU A 61 1.54 -4.52 9.36
N LEU A 62 1.14 -4.53 8.08
CA LEU A 62 -0.02 -5.26 7.61
C LEU A 62 0.33 -6.60 6.96
N PHE A 63 1.62 -6.83 6.66
CA PHE A 63 2.11 -8.00 5.92
C PHE A 63 1.41 -8.15 4.57
N ARG A 64 1.20 -7.04 3.86
CA ARG A 64 0.57 -6.97 2.54
C ARG A 64 1.39 -6.10 1.60
N ARG A 65 1.44 -6.46 0.31
CA ARG A 65 2.04 -5.62 -0.73
C ARG A 65 1.20 -4.36 -0.95
N LEU A 66 1.76 -3.19 -0.64
CA LEU A 66 1.09 -1.90 -0.70
C LEU A 66 1.83 -0.95 -1.64
N ARG A 67 1.09 0.03 -2.17
CA ARG A 67 1.63 1.03 -3.09
C ARG A 67 1.31 2.44 -2.66
N GLY A 68 2.27 3.32 -2.88
CA GLY A 68 2.10 4.76 -2.71
C GLY A 68 1.34 5.41 -3.85
N ARG A 69 0.90 6.66 -3.64
CA ARG A 69 0.25 7.48 -4.66
C ARG A 69 1.07 7.60 -5.95
N ASN A 70 2.39 7.77 -5.80
CA ASN A 70 3.32 8.13 -6.88
C ASN A 70 3.92 6.90 -7.58
N GLN A 71 3.61 5.68 -7.13
CA GLN A 71 4.14 4.47 -7.76
C GLN A 71 3.19 4.02 -8.88
N PRO A 72 3.64 3.93 -10.14
CA PRO A 72 2.81 3.47 -11.26
C PRO A 72 2.55 1.97 -11.17
N ARG A 73 1.52 1.47 -11.88
CA ARG A 73 1.15 0.04 -11.84
C ARG A 73 2.21 -0.84 -12.47
N THR A 74 2.90 -0.31 -13.47
CA THR A 74 3.99 -0.93 -14.21
C THR A 74 5.21 -1.23 -13.35
N SER A 75 5.43 -0.50 -12.24
CA SER A 75 6.56 -0.76 -11.34
C SER A 75 6.36 -1.99 -10.44
N LEU A 76 5.20 -2.66 -10.50
CA LEU A 76 4.98 -3.93 -9.81
C LEU A 76 5.72 -5.05 -10.55
N ARG A 77 6.79 -5.58 -9.96
CA ARG A 77 7.33 -6.87 -10.40
C ARG A 77 6.28 -7.94 -10.13
N ARG A 78 5.71 -8.52 -11.19
CA ARG A 78 4.85 -9.70 -11.09
C ARG A 78 5.73 -10.84 -10.56
N ASN A 79 5.25 -11.58 -9.56
CA ASN A 79 5.96 -12.81 -9.20
C ASN A 79 5.86 -13.75 -10.42
N PRO A 80 6.95 -14.43 -10.79
CA PRO A 80 6.90 -15.39 -11.88
C PRO A 80 5.88 -16.49 -11.57
N SER A 81 5.20 -16.96 -12.61
CA SER A 81 4.27 -18.09 -12.53
C SER A 81 5.00 -19.33 -11.98
N PRO A 82 4.27 -20.31 -11.41
CA PRO A 82 4.90 -21.55 -10.95
C PRO A 82 5.73 -22.26 -12.04
N GLU A 83 5.29 -22.16 -13.29
CA GLU A 83 5.97 -22.70 -14.47
C GLU A 83 7.24 -21.88 -14.80
N GLU A 84 7.12 -20.55 -14.84
CA GLU A 84 8.27 -19.65 -15.05
C GLU A 84 9.33 -19.84 -13.97
N LYS A 85 8.93 -20.09 -12.71
CA LYS A 85 9.87 -20.41 -11.62
C LYS A 85 10.60 -21.74 -11.81
N ARG A 86 9.91 -22.76 -12.34
CA ARG A 86 10.50 -24.07 -12.63
C ARG A 86 11.51 -23.95 -13.76
N ALA A 87 11.12 -23.29 -14.85
CA ALA A 87 11.99 -23.01 -15.99
C ALA A 87 13.21 -22.16 -15.60
N MET A 88 13.06 -21.13 -14.76
CA MET A 88 14.19 -20.35 -14.24
C MET A 88 15.15 -21.19 -13.38
N ARG A 89 14.62 -22.18 -12.62
CA ARG A 89 15.44 -23.11 -11.82
C ARG A 89 16.20 -24.10 -12.70
N GLU A 90 15.55 -24.65 -13.72
CA GLU A 90 16.18 -25.54 -14.70
C GLU A 90 17.25 -24.82 -15.50
N ALA A 91 16.96 -23.61 -16.00
CA ALA A 91 17.94 -22.76 -16.67
C ALA A 91 19.13 -22.38 -15.76
N ALA A 92 18.90 -22.12 -14.48
CA ALA A 92 19.99 -21.85 -13.53
C ALA A 92 20.83 -23.10 -13.22
N LYS A 93 20.26 -24.31 -13.35
CA LYS A 93 20.96 -25.58 -13.17
C LYS A 93 21.86 -25.87 -14.36
N ASN A 94 21.36 -25.62 -15.58
CA ASN A 94 22.08 -25.85 -16.84
C ASN A 94 23.21 -24.84 -17.10
N ASN A 95 23.21 -23.66 -16.46
CA ASN A 95 24.30 -22.67 -16.57
C ASN A 95 25.46 -22.92 -15.61
N ASN A 96 25.33 -23.87 -14.68
CA ASN A 96 26.35 -24.24 -13.68
C ASN A 96 27.01 -25.59 -13.97
N GLU A 97 26.61 -26.25 -15.07
CA GLU A 97 27.30 -27.38 -15.70
C GLU A 97 28.09 -26.86 -16.92
#